data_AF-A0A7C8FYN0-F1
#
_entry.id   AF-A0A7C8FYN0-F1
#
_cell.length_a   1.000
_cell.length_b   1.000
_cell.length_c   1.000
_cell.angle_alpha   90.00
_cell.angle_beta   90.00
_cell.angle_gamma   90.00
#
_symmetry.space_group_name_H-M   'P 1'
#
loop_
_entity.id
_entity.type
_entity.pdbx_description
1 polymer ?
#
loop_
_entity_poly.entity_id
_entity_poly.type
_entity_poly.pdbx_seq_one_letter_code
_entity_poly.pdbx_strand_id
1 'polypeptide(L)'
;MVGVRLSKSERRSAIVRAAHRIAVRDGLAMVSGRSVAAEAELSSGLVYFYFSTKLGLLHALLHDVIGRALDGPATDYGADLEPHEALQSMVASEIRDLERQRDDIELLFQFFFVRRDEEFRSEVNAGLDEYGRRLQPVIGRFAALHDLDSRSITEATLAAIQGAGVELVRHPQCYDAERIIAGLRDMPLLSAEDCCR
;
A
#
# COMPACT_ATOMS: atom_id res chain seq x y z
N MET A 1 15.37 -35.80 3.11
CA MET A 1 15.05 -34.67 4.01
C MET A 1 13.58 -34.73 4.35
N VAL A 2 13.23 -34.98 5.59
CA VAL A 2 11.83 -34.90 6.06
C VAL A 2 11.50 -33.42 6.16
N GLY A 3 10.77 -32.89 5.16
CA GLY A 3 10.36 -31.50 5.14
C GLY A 3 9.47 -31.19 6.33
N VAL A 4 9.83 -30.16 7.10
CA VAL A 4 9.01 -29.65 8.20
C VAL A 4 7.60 -29.39 7.68
N ARG A 5 6.60 -30.01 8.31
CA ARG A 5 5.20 -29.85 7.91
C ARG A 5 4.75 -28.43 8.26
N LEU A 6 4.65 -27.57 7.24
CA LEU A 6 4.07 -26.23 7.43
C LEU A 6 2.71 -26.32 8.12
N SER A 7 2.48 -25.41 9.06
CA SER A 7 1.16 -25.17 9.63
C SER A 7 0.18 -24.74 8.55
N LYS A 8 -1.12 -24.75 8.89
CA LYS A 8 -2.18 -24.34 7.96
C LYS A 8 -2.00 -22.90 7.49
N SER A 9 -1.62 -21.97 8.38
CA SER A 9 -1.38 -20.56 8.07
C SER A 9 -0.15 -20.39 7.18
N GLU A 10 0.98 -20.99 7.52
CA GLU A 10 2.22 -20.91 6.73
C GLU A 10 2.02 -21.44 5.31
N ARG A 11 1.28 -22.54 5.16
CA ARG A 11 0.94 -23.10 3.85
C ARG A 11 0.06 -22.13 3.05
N ARG A 12 -0.96 -21.55 3.69
CA ARG A 12 -1.83 -20.56 3.05
C ARG A 12 -1.01 -19.37 2.54
N SER A 13 -0.13 -18.81 3.38
CA SER A 13 0.75 -17.70 2.99
C SER A 13 1.73 -18.07 1.89
N ALA A 14 2.27 -19.31 1.88
CA ALA A 14 3.14 -19.77 0.80
C ALA A 14 2.41 -19.83 -0.56
N ILE A 15 1.14 -20.25 -0.57
CA ILE A 15 0.32 -20.26 -1.79
C ILE A 15 0.05 -18.83 -2.27
N VAL A 16 -0.27 -17.90 -1.36
CA VAL A 16 -0.47 -16.48 -1.72
C VAL A 16 0.81 -15.86 -2.27
N ARG A 17 1.98 -16.13 -1.68
CA ARG A 17 3.27 -15.68 -2.22
C ARG A 17 3.56 -16.21 -3.62
N ALA A 18 3.17 -17.46 -3.92
CA ALA A 18 3.30 -18.00 -5.27
C ALA A 18 2.35 -17.27 -6.25
N ALA A 19 1.11 -16.98 -5.83
CA ALA A 19 0.18 -16.18 -6.63
C ALA A 19 0.73 -14.76 -6.89
N HIS A 20 1.33 -14.13 -5.89
CA HIS A 20 1.98 -12.82 -6.00
C HIS A 20 3.11 -12.83 -7.02
N ARG A 21 4.03 -13.80 -6.96
CA ARG A 21 5.12 -13.91 -7.94
C ARG A 21 4.62 -14.03 -9.39
N ILE A 22 3.56 -14.82 -9.61
CA ILE A 22 2.93 -14.91 -10.93
C ILE A 22 2.29 -13.58 -11.32
N ALA A 23 1.60 -12.92 -10.40
CA ALA A 23 0.92 -11.66 -10.66
C ALA A 23 1.91 -10.54 -11.05
N VAL A 24 3.04 -10.43 -10.35
CA VAL A 24 4.09 -9.47 -10.65
C VAL A 24 4.76 -9.78 -11.99
N ARG A 25 5.08 -11.05 -12.25
CA ARG A 25 5.81 -11.47 -13.46
C ARG A 25 4.94 -11.48 -14.73
N ASP A 26 3.73 -12.00 -14.62
CA ASP A 26 2.87 -12.38 -15.76
C ASP A 26 1.49 -11.68 -15.75
N GLY A 27 1.19 -10.88 -14.73
CA GLY A 27 -0.10 -10.19 -14.55
C GLY A 27 -1.19 -11.03 -13.88
N LEU A 28 -2.21 -10.36 -13.33
CA LEU A 28 -3.31 -11.01 -12.60
C LEU A 28 -4.11 -12.03 -13.43
N ALA A 29 -4.16 -11.87 -14.75
CA ALA A 29 -4.87 -12.79 -15.64
C ALA A 29 -4.30 -14.23 -15.56
N MET A 30 -2.97 -14.34 -15.37
CA MET A 30 -2.24 -15.60 -15.32
C MET A 30 -2.31 -16.31 -13.97
N VAL A 31 -2.84 -15.66 -12.93
CA VAL A 31 -3.09 -16.28 -11.63
C VAL A 31 -4.25 -17.26 -11.75
N SER A 32 -3.98 -18.53 -11.46
CA SER A 32 -4.97 -19.62 -11.46
C SER A 32 -4.57 -20.70 -10.46
N GLY A 33 -5.52 -21.55 -10.04
CA GLY A 33 -5.18 -22.67 -9.15
C GLY A 33 -4.13 -23.63 -9.74
N ARG A 34 -4.03 -23.73 -11.08
CA ARG A 34 -3.03 -24.56 -11.77
C ARG A 34 -1.65 -23.90 -11.79
N SER A 35 -1.57 -22.65 -12.24
CA SER A 35 -0.30 -21.92 -12.30
C SER A 35 0.29 -21.73 -10.90
N VAL A 36 -0.53 -21.39 -9.91
CA VAL A 36 -0.10 -21.26 -8.51
C VAL A 36 0.35 -22.59 -7.91
N ALA A 37 -0.35 -23.69 -8.21
CA ALA A 37 0.08 -25.01 -7.77
C ALA A 37 1.46 -25.38 -8.34
N ALA A 38 1.71 -25.09 -9.62
CA ALA A 38 3.01 -25.31 -10.24
C ALA A 38 4.11 -24.45 -9.59
N GLU A 39 3.85 -23.15 -9.41
CA GLU A 39 4.78 -22.18 -8.79
C GLU A 39 5.07 -22.47 -7.30
N ALA A 40 4.14 -23.13 -6.60
CA ALA A 40 4.29 -23.52 -5.20
C ALA A 40 4.75 -24.97 -5.00
N GLU A 41 4.95 -25.74 -6.08
CA GLU A 41 5.23 -27.19 -6.05
C GLU A 41 4.16 -28.00 -5.28
N LEU A 42 2.89 -27.68 -5.50
CA LEU A 42 1.73 -28.31 -4.87
C LEU A 42 0.78 -28.93 -5.92
N SER A 43 -0.23 -29.66 -5.46
CA SER A 43 -1.34 -30.08 -6.32
C SER A 43 -2.38 -28.95 -6.45
N SER A 44 -3.06 -28.86 -7.59
CA SER A 44 -4.16 -27.90 -7.77
C SER A 44 -5.31 -28.15 -6.79
N GLY A 45 -5.56 -29.41 -6.43
CA GLY A 45 -6.54 -29.77 -5.40
C GLY A 45 -6.22 -29.15 -4.04
N LEU A 46 -4.93 -29.09 -3.66
CA LEU A 46 -4.52 -28.43 -2.42
C LEU A 46 -4.74 -26.92 -2.47
N VAL A 47 -4.49 -26.26 -3.60
CA VAL A 47 -4.78 -24.82 -3.75
C VAL A 47 -6.29 -24.56 -3.59
N TYR A 48 -7.14 -25.33 -4.28
CA TYR A 48 -8.59 -25.18 -4.15
C TYR A 48 -9.13 -25.60 -2.77
N PHE A 49 -8.44 -26.46 -2.04
CA PHE A 49 -8.77 -26.73 -0.64
C PHE A 49 -8.64 -25.48 0.24
N TYR A 50 -7.64 -24.61 -0.01
CA TYR A 50 -7.44 -23.39 0.77
C TYR A 50 -8.30 -22.20 0.34
N PHE A 51 -8.59 -22.08 -0.96
CA PHE A 51 -9.19 -20.86 -1.51
C PHE A 51 -10.53 -21.08 -2.21
N SER A 52 -10.95 -22.34 -2.36
CA SER A 52 -12.19 -22.81 -3.00
C SER A 52 -12.33 -22.48 -4.49
N THR A 53 -12.02 -21.26 -4.91
CA THR A 53 -12.17 -20.76 -6.28
C THR A 53 -10.99 -19.88 -6.70
N LYS A 54 -10.87 -19.58 -8.00
CA LYS A 54 -9.92 -18.56 -8.49
C LYS A 54 -10.21 -17.19 -7.85
N LEU A 55 -11.49 -16.85 -7.65
CA LEU A 55 -11.88 -15.58 -7.04
C LEU A 55 -11.40 -15.49 -5.58
N GLY A 56 -11.61 -16.54 -4.78
CA GLY A 56 -11.12 -16.60 -3.40
C GLY A 56 -9.59 -16.53 -3.29
N LEU A 57 -8.88 -17.06 -4.29
CA LEU A 57 -7.41 -16.92 -4.38
C LEU A 57 -7.00 -15.47 -4.70
N LEU A 58 -7.71 -14.79 -5.61
CA LEU A 58 -7.46 -13.40 -5.94
C LEU A 58 -7.77 -12.46 -4.77
N HIS A 59 -8.83 -12.71 -4.01
CA HIS A 59 -9.14 -12.00 -2.76
C HIS A 59 -8.04 -12.16 -1.72
N ALA A 60 -7.56 -13.39 -1.54
CA ALA A 60 -6.45 -13.64 -0.64
C ALA A 60 -5.14 -12.96 -1.07
N LEU A 61 -4.92 -12.85 -2.38
CA LEU A 61 -3.80 -12.09 -2.94
C LEU A 61 -3.97 -10.59 -2.73
N LEU A 62 -5.16 -10.03 -3.01
CA LEU A 62 -5.43 -8.61 -2.81
C LEU A 62 -5.24 -8.21 -1.34
N HIS A 63 -5.78 -8.99 -0.41
CA HIS A 63 -5.60 -8.73 1.02
C HIS A 63 -4.13 -8.65 1.43
N ASP A 64 -3.29 -9.54 0.89
CA ASP A 64 -1.86 -9.60 1.14
C ASP A 64 -1.10 -8.44 0.46
N VAL A 65 -1.54 -8.01 -0.73
CA VAL A 65 -1.03 -6.81 -1.43
C VAL A 65 -1.38 -5.53 -0.66
N ILE A 66 -2.63 -5.38 -0.22
CA ILE A 66 -3.08 -4.25 0.63
C ILE A 66 -2.21 -4.18 1.89
N GLY A 67 -2.04 -5.31 2.58
CA GLY A 67 -1.24 -5.34 3.82
C GLY A 67 0.25 -4.99 3.62
N ARG A 68 0.79 -5.08 2.41
CA ARG A 68 2.18 -4.68 2.12
C ARG A 68 2.31 -3.25 1.58
N ALA A 69 1.41 -2.84 0.70
CA ALA A 69 1.46 -1.53 0.08
C ALA A 69 0.84 -0.43 0.95
N LEU A 70 -0.05 -0.77 1.89
CA LEU A 70 -0.83 0.16 2.70
C LEU A 70 -0.62 -0.07 4.20
N ASP A 71 0.60 -0.45 4.62
CA ASP A 71 0.91 -0.76 6.02
C ASP A 71 1.13 0.49 6.89
N GLY A 72 1.45 1.65 6.30
CA GLY A 72 1.58 2.91 7.04
C GLY A 72 2.56 2.90 8.21
N PRO A 73 2.63 4.02 8.94
CA PRO A 73 3.53 4.14 10.07
C PRO A 73 3.02 3.35 11.28
N ALA A 74 3.93 3.01 12.19
CA ALA A 74 3.57 2.50 13.51
C ALA A 74 2.72 3.52 14.27
N THR A 75 1.84 3.05 15.16
CA THR A 75 0.92 3.90 15.93
C THR A 75 1.62 4.99 16.75
N ASP A 76 2.84 4.72 17.22
CA ASP A 76 3.67 5.60 18.04
C ASP A 76 4.75 6.35 17.22
N TYR A 77 4.65 6.35 15.90
CA TYR A 77 5.64 6.98 15.03
C TYR A 77 5.88 8.45 15.40
N GLY A 78 7.14 8.80 15.61
CA GLY A 78 7.55 10.17 15.92
C GLY A 78 6.98 10.72 17.22
N ALA A 79 6.52 9.89 18.16
CA ALA A 79 5.97 10.32 19.46
C ALA A 79 6.91 11.28 20.23
N ASP A 80 8.22 11.05 20.12
CA ASP A 80 9.27 11.83 20.81
C ASP A 80 9.82 13.01 19.97
N LEU A 81 9.32 13.22 18.76
CA LEU A 81 9.75 14.30 17.86
C LEU A 81 8.82 15.52 17.96
N GLU A 82 9.27 16.70 17.53
CA GLU A 82 8.37 17.84 17.36
C GLU A 82 7.32 17.56 16.26
N PRO A 83 6.06 18.05 16.35
CA PRO A 83 5.00 17.71 15.40
C PRO A 83 5.35 17.94 13.92
N HIS A 84 6.07 19.02 13.61
CA HIS A 84 6.51 19.31 12.25
C HIS A 84 7.55 18.29 11.75
N GLU A 85 8.52 17.95 12.59
CA GLU A 85 9.56 16.97 12.27
C GLU A 85 8.98 15.56 12.13
N ALA A 86 8.04 15.18 13.01
CA ALA A 86 7.33 13.91 12.94
C ALA A 86 6.57 13.76 11.61
N LEU A 87 5.82 14.79 11.19
CA LEU A 87 5.09 14.80 9.93
C LEU A 87 6.05 14.71 8.73
N GLN A 88 7.09 15.54 8.68
CA GLN A 88 8.07 15.53 7.59
C GLN A 88 8.80 14.18 7.48
N SER A 89 9.20 13.61 8.62
CA SER A 89 9.86 12.31 8.67
C SER A 89 8.92 11.20 8.19
N MET A 90 7.66 11.21 8.63
CA MET A 90 6.65 10.24 8.22
C MET A 90 6.42 10.30 6.71
N VAL A 91 6.09 11.48 6.16
CA VAL A 91 5.86 11.63 4.71
C VAL A 91 7.09 11.21 3.92
N ALA A 92 8.29 11.60 4.35
CA ALA A 92 9.51 11.17 3.69
C ALA A 92 9.74 9.65 3.74
N SER A 93 9.39 9.00 4.84
CA SER A 93 9.44 7.54 4.96
C SER A 93 8.47 6.88 3.98
N GLU A 94 7.20 7.29 4.00
CA GLU A 94 6.16 6.72 3.13
C GLU A 94 6.54 6.87 1.65
N ILE A 95 7.04 8.04 1.22
CA ILE A 95 7.44 8.28 -0.18
C ILE A 95 8.65 7.44 -0.61
N ARG A 96 9.63 7.20 0.29
CA ARG A 96 10.76 6.31 0.00
C ARG A 96 10.34 4.85 -0.11
N ASP A 97 9.44 4.43 0.76
CA ASP A 97 8.98 3.04 0.79
C ASP A 97 8.19 2.65 -0.47
N LEU A 98 7.64 3.62 -1.21
CA LEU A 98 6.97 3.38 -2.50
C LEU A 98 7.85 2.61 -3.47
N GLU A 99 9.16 2.90 -3.58
CA GLU A 99 10.05 2.17 -4.51
C GLU A 99 10.15 0.69 -4.15
N ARG A 100 10.24 0.39 -2.84
CA ARG A 100 10.28 -0.98 -2.33
C ARG A 100 8.95 -1.71 -2.55
N GLN A 101 7.85 -0.97 -2.50
CA GLN A 101 6.48 -1.48 -2.65
C GLN A 101 5.97 -1.41 -4.09
N ARG A 102 6.81 -1.00 -5.06
CA ARG A 102 6.42 -0.73 -6.45
C ARG A 102 5.53 -1.81 -7.05
N ASP A 103 5.92 -3.07 -6.89
CA ASP A 103 5.20 -4.20 -7.47
C ASP A 103 3.82 -4.39 -6.83
N ASP A 104 3.69 -4.20 -5.51
CA ASP A 104 2.41 -4.27 -4.82
C ASP A 104 1.51 -3.08 -5.20
N ILE A 105 2.08 -1.89 -5.36
CA ILE A 105 1.36 -0.69 -5.85
C ILE A 105 0.86 -0.94 -7.28
N GLU A 106 1.70 -1.46 -8.18
CA GLU A 106 1.30 -1.82 -9.54
C GLU A 106 0.15 -2.84 -9.55
N LEU A 107 0.20 -3.84 -8.66
CA LEU A 107 -0.91 -4.79 -8.50
C LEU A 107 -2.19 -4.14 -7.96
N LEU A 108 -2.12 -3.20 -7.01
CA LEU A 108 -3.29 -2.42 -6.59
C LEU A 108 -3.94 -1.70 -7.76
N PHE A 109 -3.16 -1.09 -8.66
CA PHE A 109 -3.69 -0.48 -9.89
C PHE A 109 -4.41 -1.51 -10.77
N GLN A 110 -3.84 -2.71 -10.94
CA GLN A 110 -4.49 -3.78 -11.72
C GLN A 110 -5.80 -4.23 -11.07
N PHE A 111 -5.86 -4.36 -9.73
CA PHE A 111 -7.09 -4.71 -9.02
C PHE A 111 -8.15 -3.60 -9.12
N PHE A 112 -7.75 -2.32 -9.03
CA PHE A 112 -8.67 -1.20 -8.93
C PHE A 112 -9.22 -0.71 -10.29
N PHE A 113 -8.33 -0.56 -11.28
CA PHE A 113 -8.67 0.08 -12.56
C PHE A 113 -8.94 -0.91 -13.69
N VAL A 114 -8.23 -2.04 -13.73
CA VAL A 114 -8.38 -3.02 -14.83
C VAL A 114 -9.60 -3.92 -14.59
N ARG A 115 -9.89 -4.26 -13.34
CA ARG A 115 -11.12 -5.00 -12.99
C ARG A 115 -12.30 -4.03 -12.83
N ARG A 116 -13.48 -4.46 -13.30
CA ARG A 116 -14.74 -3.72 -13.13
C ARG A 116 -15.58 -4.20 -11.94
N ASP A 117 -15.14 -5.25 -11.26
CA ASP A 117 -15.86 -5.82 -10.12
C ASP A 117 -15.80 -4.85 -8.93
N GLU A 118 -16.97 -4.50 -8.39
CA GLU A 118 -17.10 -3.55 -7.28
C GLU A 118 -16.49 -4.07 -5.97
N GLU A 119 -16.48 -5.39 -5.78
CA GLU A 119 -15.96 -6.06 -4.59
C GLU A 119 -14.47 -5.74 -4.35
N PHE A 120 -13.61 -5.92 -5.36
CA PHE A 120 -12.18 -5.60 -5.24
C PHE A 120 -11.92 -4.11 -5.00
N ARG A 121 -12.71 -3.22 -5.61
CA ARG A 121 -12.59 -1.78 -5.38
C ARG A 121 -12.94 -1.41 -3.95
N SER A 122 -13.99 -2.03 -3.40
CA SER A 122 -14.36 -1.84 -1.99
C SER A 122 -13.25 -2.26 -1.04
N GLU A 123 -12.56 -3.36 -1.32
CA GLU A 123 -11.41 -3.81 -0.50
C GLU A 123 -10.24 -2.83 -0.57
N VAL A 124 -9.88 -2.37 -1.77
CA VAL A 124 -8.81 -1.36 -1.93
C VAL A 124 -9.18 -0.06 -1.22
N ASN A 125 -10.42 0.42 -1.38
CA ASN A 125 -10.89 1.64 -0.70
C ASN A 125 -10.83 1.47 0.82
N ALA A 126 -11.28 0.34 1.36
CA ALA A 126 -11.18 0.07 2.80
C ALA A 126 -9.72 0.04 3.29
N GLY A 127 -8.79 -0.47 2.47
CA GLY A 127 -7.36 -0.42 2.73
C GLY A 127 -6.82 1.02 2.76
N LEU A 128 -7.23 1.86 1.81
CA LEU A 128 -6.86 3.27 1.75
C LEU A 128 -7.43 4.06 2.94
N ASP A 129 -8.66 3.78 3.36
CA ASP A 129 -9.29 4.38 4.53
C ASP A 129 -8.55 4.00 5.83
N GLU A 130 -8.12 2.73 5.95
CA GLU A 130 -7.27 2.29 7.07
C GLU A 130 -5.91 2.96 7.05
N TYR A 131 -5.27 3.03 5.89
CA TYR A 131 -4.00 3.70 5.73
C TYR A 131 -4.09 5.18 6.15
N GLY A 132 -5.13 5.90 5.73
CA GLY A 132 -5.40 7.26 6.21
C GLY A 132 -5.58 7.35 7.73
N ARG A 133 -6.30 6.40 8.35
CA ARG A 133 -6.45 6.32 9.81
C ARG A 133 -5.10 6.12 10.53
N ARG A 134 -4.16 5.37 9.94
CA ARG A 134 -2.81 5.17 10.50
C ARG A 134 -1.93 6.43 10.42
N LEU A 135 -2.15 7.31 9.43
CA LEU A 135 -1.45 8.60 9.33
C LEU A 135 -1.97 9.64 10.33
N GLN A 136 -3.23 9.51 10.75
CA GLN A 136 -3.94 10.49 11.56
C GLN A 136 -3.24 10.84 12.90
N PRO A 137 -2.64 9.92 13.67
CA PRO A 137 -1.99 10.28 14.94
C PRO A 137 -0.85 11.30 14.78
N VAL A 138 -0.03 11.16 13.73
CA VAL A 138 1.07 12.09 13.44
C VAL A 138 0.50 13.40 12.90
N ILE A 139 -0.42 13.32 11.94
CA ILE A 139 -1.03 14.49 11.30
C ILE A 139 -1.85 15.33 12.29
N GLY A 140 -2.57 14.69 13.21
CA GLY A 140 -3.41 15.35 14.20
C GLY A 140 -2.62 16.25 15.14
N ARG A 141 -1.39 15.85 15.50
CA ARG A 141 -0.49 16.69 16.31
C ARG A 141 -0.06 17.94 15.56
N PHE A 142 0.31 17.81 14.29
CA PHE A 142 0.66 18.96 13.45
C PHE A 142 -0.55 19.87 13.23
N ALA A 143 -1.70 19.30 12.89
CA ALA A 143 -2.93 20.05 12.65
C ALA A 143 -3.35 20.86 13.89
N ALA A 144 -3.29 20.26 15.09
CA ALA A 144 -3.61 20.95 16.33
C ALA A 144 -2.67 22.14 16.63
N LEU A 145 -1.38 22.02 16.29
CA LEU A 145 -0.40 23.11 16.47
C LEU A 145 -0.71 24.33 15.60
N HIS A 146 -1.33 24.11 14.43
CA HIS A 146 -1.60 25.13 13.43
C HIS A 146 -3.09 25.51 13.30
N ASP A 147 -3.95 25.03 14.21
CA ASP A 147 -5.41 25.21 14.17
C ASP A 147 -6.06 24.78 12.83
N LEU A 148 -5.56 23.67 12.28
CA LEU A 148 -6.02 23.09 11.02
C LEU A 148 -6.98 21.91 11.25
N ASP A 149 -7.85 21.65 10.27
CA ASP A 149 -8.66 20.44 10.28
C ASP A 149 -7.80 19.20 9.99
N SER A 150 -7.58 18.37 11.00
CA SER A 150 -6.78 17.14 10.92
C SER A 150 -7.25 16.21 9.79
N ARG A 151 -8.56 16.14 9.54
CA ARG A 151 -9.11 15.30 8.48
C ARG A 151 -8.69 15.82 7.10
N SER A 152 -8.87 17.10 6.83
CA SER A 152 -8.47 17.74 5.58
C SER A 152 -6.97 17.55 5.29
N ILE A 153 -6.12 17.72 6.31
CA ILE A 153 -4.67 17.50 6.15
C ILE A 153 -4.35 16.02 5.90
N THR A 154 -5.08 15.09 6.53
CA THR A 154 -4.92 13.65 6.30
C THR A 154 -5.30 13.29 4.86
N GLU A 155 -6.43 13.78 4.37
CA GLU A 155 -6.89 13.55 2.99
C GLU A 155 -5.91 14.13 1.96
N ALA A 156 -5.40 15.35 2.20
CA ALA A 156 -4.40 15.97 1.32
C ALA A 156 -3.06 15.21 1.33
N THR A 157 -2.59 14.78 2.50
CA THR A 157 -1.35 13.99 2.64
C THR A 157 -1.48 12.65 1.94
N LEU A 158 -2.60 11.96 2.14
CA LEU A 158 -2.90 10.70 1.47
C LEU A 158 -2.92 10.87 -0.05
N ALA A 159 -3.58 11.92 -0.56
CA ALA A 159 -3.62 12.21 -1.99
C ALA A 159 -2.21 12.49 -2.57
N ALA A 160 -1.35 13.18 -1.82
CA ALA A 160 0.03 13.43 -2.23
C ALA A 160 0.85 12.13 -2.32
N ILE A 161 0.75 11.25 -1.30
CA ILE A 161 1.43 9.95 -1.29
C ILE A 161 0.91 9.06 -2.44
N GLN A 162 -0.40 8.99 -2.64
CA GLN A 162 -1.00 8.25 -3.75
C GLN A 162 -0.54 8.80 -5.11
N GLY A 163 -0.48 10.13 -5.26
CA GLY A 163 0.03 10.77 -6.47
C GLY A 163 1.48 10.38 -6.77
N ALA A 164 2.34 10.32 -5.76
CA ALA A 164 3.70 9.82 -5.90
C ALA A 164 3.73 8.33 -6.31
N GLY A 165 2.87 7.49 -5.71
CA GLY A 165 2.74 6.08 -6.11
C GLY A 165 2.26 5.90 -7.56
N VAL A 166 1.32 6.75 -8.02
CA VAL A 166 0.89 6.80 -9.42
C VAL A 166 2.06 7.16 -10.34
N GLU A 167 2.84 8.18 -9.97
CA GLU A 167 3.99 8.65 -10.76
C GLU A 167 5.07 7.57 -10.87
N LEU A 168 5.36 6.86 -9.78
CA LEU A 168 6.28 5.72 -9.75
C LEU A 168 5.88 4.63 -10.77
N VAL A 169 4.58 4.29 -10.83
CA VAL A 169 4.09 3.26 -11.76
C VAL A 169 4.10 3.75 -13.21
N ARG A 170 3.69 5.01 -13.46
CA ARG A 170 3.62 5.57 -14.81
C ARG A 170 4.99 5.85 -15.42
N HIS A 171 5.92 6.36 -14.62
CA HIS A 171 7.21 6.88 -15.07
C HIS A 171 8.36 6.39 -14.16
N PRO A 172 8.57 5.07 -14.01
CA PRO A 172 9.53 4.53 -13.04
C PRO A 172 10.98 4.97 -13.27
N GLN A 173 11.36 5.21 -14.53
CA GLN A 173 12.70 5.68 -14.91
C GLN A 173 12.97 7.13 -14.48
N CYS A 174 11.91 7.90 -14.21
CA CYS A 174 11.98 9.32 -13.87
C CYS A 174 11.57 9.58 -12.42
N TYR A 175 11.13 8.55 -11.69
CA TYR A 175 10.77 8.66 -10.29
C TYR A 175 12.00 8.97 -9.45
N ASP A 176 11.87 9.94 -8.55
CA ASP A 176 12.92 10.35 -7.63
C ASP A 176 12.24 10.77 -6.32
N ALA A 177 12.31 9.88 -5.33
CA ALA A 177 11.69 10.09 -4.03
C ALA A 177 12.22 11.36 -3.36
N GLU A 178 13.54 11.62 -3.42
CA GLU A 178 14.14 12.77 -2.76
C GLU A 178 13.73 14.09 -3.39
N ARG A 179 13.55 14.13 -4.71
CA ARG A 179 13.01 15.30 -5.41
C ARG A 179 11.56 15.57 -5.02
N ILE A 180 10.73 14.54 -4.88
CA ILE A 180 9.34 14.69 -4.41
C ILE A 180 9.32 15.19 -2.97
N ILE A 181 10.13 14.60 -2.09
CA ILE A 181 10.24 15.00 -0.68
C ILE A 181 10.71 16.45 -0.54
N ALA A 182 11.72 16.85 -1.31
CA ALA A 182 12.17 18.24 -1.36
C ALA A 182 11.05 19.18 -1.83
N GLY A 183 10.34 18.82 -2.90
CA GLY A 183 9.22 19.61 -3.41
C GLY A 183 8.07 19.76 -2.40
N LEU A 184 7.73 18.70 -1.66
CA LEU A 184 6.71 18.76 -0.59
C LEU A 184 7.15 19.61 0.59
N ARG A 185 8.45 19.58 0.94
CA ARG A 185 9.03 20.40 2.01
C ARG A 185 9.06 21.89 1.65
N ASP A 186 9.42 22.18 0.40
CA ASP A 186 9.60 23.55 -0.09
C ASP A 186 8.27 24.18 -0.55
N MET A 187 7.19 23.41 -0.59
CA MET A 187 5.87 23.92 -0.91
C MET A 187 5.44 24.90 0.19
N PRO A 188 5.25 26.20 -0.12
CA PRO A 188 4.61 27.09 0.83
C PRO A 188 3.21 26.52 1.06
N LEU A 189 2.92 26.05 2.27
CA LEU A 189 1.60 25.58 2.69
C LEU A 189 0.59 26.60 2.14
N LEU A 190 -0.21 26.17 1.17
CA LEU A 190 -0.80 27.07 0.17
C LEU A 190 -1.61 28.20 0.85
N SER A 191 -1.10 29.42 0.64
CA SER A 191 -1.44 30.74 1.21
C SER A 191 -1.17 30.95 2.70
N ALA A 192 -0.03 31.59 3.00
CA ALA A 192 0.08 32.55 4.09
C ALA A 192 -0.89 33.72 3.81
N GLU A 193 -2.10 33.66 4.36
CA GLU A 193 -3.00 34.82 4.43
C GLU A 193 -2.74 35.71 5.66
N ASP A 194 -1.57 35.62 6.30
CA ASP A 194 -1.12 36.59 7.31
C ASP A 194 -0.04 37.54 6.78
N CYS A 195 -0.19 37.98 5.52
CA CYS A 195 0.52 39.15 5.00
C CYS A 195 -0.44 40.34 4.80
N CYS A 196 -1.31 40.60 5.77
CA CYS A 196 -1.90 41.91 6.08
C CYS A 196 -2.88 41.80 7.27
N ARG A 197 -2.39 42.04 8.49
CA ARG A 197 -3.08 42.85 9.51
C ARG A 197 -2.13 43.26 10.63
#